data_AF-A0A7V5GZF0-F1
#
_entry.id   AF-A0A7V5GZF0-F1
#
_cell.length_a   1.000
_cell.length_b   1.000
_cell.length_c   1.000
_cell.angle_alpha   90.00
_cell.angle_beta   90.00
_cell.angle_gamma   90.00
#
_symmetry.space_group_name_H-M   'P 1'
#
loop_
_entity.id
_entity.type
_entity.pdbx_description
1 polymer ?
#
loop_
_entity_poly.entity_id
_entity_poly.type
_entity_poly.pdbx_seq_one_letter_code
_entity_poly.pdbx_strand_id
1 'polypeptide(L)'
;MCINTPITNITYTTTGATGAMFRGLPAGITGNFEGDNITISGIPTVSGTFNYTITLTGGCGKTTAMGNITVIGCPGIEVPWYIFPNPTTGIFILQSEKGGVFELIDISGKVIQTYNVQNPAEQIQVDLPCGVYFIRETKSGYTQKLVIE
;
A
#
# COMPACT_ATOMS: atom_id res chain seq x y z
N MET A 1 -11.06 1.50 -1.71
CA MET A 1 -10.04 2.52 -1.37
C MET A 1 -8.83 1.86 -0.75
N CYS A 2 -7.69 2.53 -0.70
CA CYS A 2 -6.43 1.94 -0.30
C CYS A 2 -6.09 2.21 1.18
N ILE A 3 -5.48 1.22 1.85
CA ILE A 3 -4.85 1.42 3.16
C ILE A 3 -3.68 2.43 3.05
N ASN A 4 -3.43 3.20 4.11
CA ASN A 4 -2.38 4.22 4.21
C ASN A 4 -2.44 5.37 3.18
N THR A 5 -3.51 5.45 2.39
CA THR A 5 -3.76 6.59 1.50
C THR A 5 -4.97 7.39 1.99
N PRO A 6 -4.94 8.74 1.93
CA PRO A 6 -6.11 9.54 2.22
C PRO A 6 -7.32 9.10 1.38
N ILE A 7 -8.47 8.95 2.02
CA ILE A 7 -9.71 8.67 1.31
C ILE A 7 -10.18 9.91 0.56
N THR A 8 -10.92 9.73 -0.52
CA THR A 8 -11.77 10.80 -1.03
C THR A 8 -12.84 11.08 0.04
N ASN A 9 -12.93 12.33 0.48
CA ASN A 9 -13.88 12.72 1.53
C ASN A 9 -15.30 12.36 1.11
N ILE A 10 -16.03 11.69 2.00
CA ILE A 10 -17.46 11.41 1.82
C ILE A 10 -18.20 12.52 2.53
N THR A 11 -19.06 13.24 1.81
CA THR A 11 -19.83 14.35 2.35
C THR A 11 -21.33 14.10 2.25
N TYR A 12 -22.06 14.53 3.28
CA TYR A 12 -23.52 14.54 3.28
C TYR A 12 -24.01 15.89 3.78
N THR A 13 -25.04 16.42 3.13
CA THR A 13 -25.79 17.58 3.61
C THR A 13 -27.01 17.08 4.40
N THR A 14 -27.30 17.75 5.50
CA THR A 14 -28.45 17.48 6.37
C THR A 14 -29.30 18.73 6.50
N THR A 15 -30.51 18.60 7.02
CA THR A 15 -31.38 19.75 7.32
C THR A 15 -32.00 19.53 8.69
N GLY A 16 -31.75 20.44 9.62
CA GLY A 16 -32.37 20.43 10.96
C GLY A 16 -31.76 19.41 11.93
N ALA A 17 -30.62 18.80 11.59
CA ALA A 17 -29.84 18.02 12.54
C ALA A 17 -29.07 18.97 13.48
N THR A 18 -28.99 18.62 14.76
CA THR A 18 -28.20 19.34 15.77
C THR A 18 -26.98 18.53 16.21
N GLY A 19 -26.84 17.29 15.75
CA GLY A 19 -25.68 16.45 16.02
C GLY A 19 -25.65 15.19 15.17
N ALA A 20 -24.46 14.59 15.09
CA ALA A 20 -24.23 13.29 14.44
C ALA A 20 -23.32 12.41 15.30
N MET A 21 -23.63 11.12 15.34
CA MET A 21 -22.81 10.09 15.96
C MET A 21 -22.37 9.07 14.91
N PHE A 22 -21.07 8.79 14.84
CA PHE A 22 -20.46 7.86 13.89
C PHE A 22 -20.08 6.56 14.60
N ARG A 23 -20.37 5.40 14.00
CA ARG A 23 -19.92 4.09 14.48
C ARG A 23 -19.51 3.19 13.32
N GLY A 24 -18.52 2.32 13.54
CA GLY A 24 -18.06 1.34 12.55
C GLY A 24 -17.14 1.90 11.47
N LEU A 25 -16.58 3.11 11.66
CA LEU A 25 -15.56 3.64 10.77
C LEU A 25 -14.25 2.84 10.90
N PRO A 26 -13.48 2.65 9.82
CA PRO A 26 -12.14 2.07 9.89
C PRO A 26 -11.20 2.87 10.80
N ALA A 27 -10.21 2.21 11.40
CA ALA A 27 -9.16 2.92 12.13
C ALA A 27 -8.44 3.94 11.22
N GLY A 28 -8.23 5.16 11.73
CA GLY A 28 -7.64 6.27 10.98
C GLY A 28 -8.62 7.08 10.12
N ILE A 29 -9.91 6.69 10.08
CA ILE A 29 -10.99 7.46 9.47
C ILE A 29 -11.85 8.08 10.57
N THR A 30 -12.21 9.35 10.42
CA THR A 30 -13.07 10.09 11.34
C THR A 30 -14.25 10.72 10.60
N GLY A 31 -15.36 10.90 11.32
CA GLY A 31 -16.52 11.66 10.87
C GLY A 31 -16.62 12.96 11.66
N ASN A 32 -16.84 14.06 10.97
CA ASN A 32 -17.11 15.37 11.54
C ASN A 32 -18.52 15.83 11.14
N PHE A 33 -19.19 16.54 12.03
CA PHE A 33 -20.47 17.19 11.78
C PHE A 33 -20.35 18.66 12.15
N GLU A 34 -20.52 19.54 11.18
CA GLU A 34 -20.37 20.98 11.35
C GLU A 34 -21.47 21.72 10.58
N GLY A 35 -22.28 22.49 11.32
CA GLY A 35 -23.49 23.09 10.78
C GLY A 35 -24.45 22.01 10.27
N ASP A 36 -24.73 22.04 8.97
CA ASP A 36 -25.58 21.06 8.28
C ASP A 36 -24.76 20.01 7.50
N ASN A 37 -23.43 20.03 7.58
CA ASN A 37 -22.55 19.19 6.77
C ASN A 37 -21.87 18.10 7.60
N ILE A 38 -21.90 16.88 7.05
CA ILE A 38 -21.13 15.74 7.53
C ILE A 38 -19.96 15.52 6.60
N THR A 39 -18.77 15.34 7.15
CA THR A 39 -17.56 14.97 6.39
C THR A 39 -16.90 13.75 7.02
N ILE A 40 -16.74 12.68 6.25
CA ILE A 40 -15.93 11.51 6.63
C ILE A 40 -14.62 11.60 5.86
N SER A 41 -13.51 11.61 6.58
CA SER A 41 -12.17 11.82 6.02
C SER A 41 -11.11 11.09 6.85
N GLY A 42 -9.89 10.99 6.31
CA GLY A 42 -8.76 10.41 7.02
C GLY A 42 -7.96 9.42 6.17
N ILE A 43 -7.07 8.69 6.84
CA ILE A 43 -6.16 7.70 6.24
C ILE A 43 -6.41 6.35 6.94
N PRO A 44 -6.96 5.34 6.27
CA PRO A 44 -7.29 4.08 6.92
C PRO A 44 -6.02 3.27 7.19
N THR A 45 -5.88 2.75 8.40
CA THR A 45 -4.69 1.99 8.84
C THR A 45 -4.92 0.48 8.91
N VAL A 46 -6.14 0.02 8.62
CA VAL A 46 -6.51 -1.40 8.64
C VAL A 46 -7.33 -1.73 7.38
N SER A 47 -6.94 -2.80 6.69
CA SER A 47 -7.69 -3.34 5.54
C SER A 47 -8.89 -4.16 6.00
N GLY A 48 -9.97 -4.10 5.24
CA GLY A 48 -11.21 -4.82 5.53
C GLY A 48 -12.44 -4.13 4.94
N THR A 49 -13.60 -4.76 5.08
CA THR A 49 -14.88 -4.12 4.80
C THR A 49 -15.51 -3.65 6.10
N PHE A 50 -15.74 -2.35 6.20
CA PHE A 50 -16.27 -1.69 7.39
C PHE A 50 -17.65 -1.12 7.08
N ASN A 51 -18.68 -1.70 7.70
CA ASN A 51 -20.03 -1.15 7.64
C ASN A 51 -20.14 -0.08 8.74
N TYR A 52 -20.42 1.16 8.32
CA TYR A 52 -20.55 2.28 9.24
C TYR A 52 -21.98 2.79 9.31
N THR A 53 -22.31 3.37 10.45
CA THR A 53 -23.60 4.00 10.73
C THR A 53 -23.38 5.45 11.16
N ILE A 54 -24.24 6.33 10.66
CA ILE A 54 -24.33 7.73 11.06
C ILE A 54 -25.71 7.91 11.69
N THR A 55 -25.76 8.17 12.99
CA THR A 55 -27.01 8.50 13.69
C THR A 55 -27.10 10.01 13.85
N LEU A 56 -28.07 10.62 13.20
CA LEU A 56 -28.37 12.04 13.35
C LEU A 56 -29.38 12.25 14.46
N THR A 57 -29.16 13.32 15.22
CA THR A 57 -30.07 13.83 16.24
C THR A 57 -30.48 15.25 15.87
N GLY A 58 -31.74 15.61 16.08
CA GLY A 58 -32.23 16.96 15.83
C GLY A 58 -33.57 16.96 15.10
N GLY A 59 -34.19 18.14 14.98
CA GLY A 59 -35.49 18.30 14.33
C GLY A 59 -36.56 17.42 14.99
N CYS A 60 -37.18 16.53 14.21
CA CYS A 60 -38.29 15.67 14.64
C CYS A 60 -37.86 14.32 15.24
N GLY A 61 -36.57 14.05 15.46
CA GLY A 61 -36.16 12.82 16.14
C GLY A 61 -34.74 12.34 15.84
N LYS A 62 -34.60 11.01 15.77
CA LYS A 62 -33.35 10.32 15.41
C LYS A 62 -33.52 9.63 14.07
N THR A 63 -32.57 9.83 13.16
CA THR A 63 -32.51 9.12 11.89
C THR A 63 -31.13 8.50 11.71
N THR A 64 -31.06 7.38 11.00
CA THR A 64 -29.82 6.62 10.82
C THR A 64 -29.55 6.40 9.35
N ALA A 65 -28.35 6.78 8.92
CA ALA A 65 -27.80 6.43 7.61
C ALA A 65 -26.76 5.32 7.76
N MET A 66 -26.70 4.42 6.78
CA MET A 66 -25.71 3.35 6.71
C MET A 66 -24.87 3.50 5.45
N GLY A 67 -23.59 3.14 5.55
CA GLY A 67 -22.71 3.05 4.40
C GLY A 67 -21.66 1.97 4.61
N ASN A 68 -20.89 1.71 3.56
CA ASN A 68 -19.78 0.76 3.61
C ASN A 68 -18.49 1.42 3.12
N ILE A 69 -17.39 1.09 3.79
CA ILE A 69 -16.03 1.44 3.38
C ILE A 69 -15.26 0.14 3.18
N THR A 70 -14.90 -0.15 1.95
CA THR A 70 -14.01 -1.27 1.63
C THR A 70 -12.58 -0.75 1.46
N VAL A 71 -11.76 -1.01 2.48
CA VAL A 71 -10.31 -0.76 2.48
C VAL A 71 -9.61 -2.01 1.99
N ILE A 72 -9.04 -1.95 0.81
CA ILE A 72 -8.19 -3.01 0.27
C ILE A 72 -6.72 -2.67 0.56
N GLY A 73 -5.89 -3.70 0.67
CA GLY A 73 -4.44 -3.51 0.57
C GLY A 73 -4.15 -2.81 -0.75
N CYS A 74 -3.47 -1.67 -0.70
CA CYS A 74 -3.27 -0.87 -1.89
C CYS A 74 -2.29 -1.59 -2.84
N PRO A 75 -2.66 -1.87 -4.10
CA PRO A 75 -1.67 -2.27 -5.09
C PRO A 75 -0.93 -1.02 -5.58
N GLY A 76 0.19 -0.68 -4.92
CA GLY A 76 1.17 0.35 -5.35
C GLY A 76 1.52 1.36 -4.24
N ILE A 77 2.74 1.85 -4.02
CA ILE A 77 4.09 1.58 -4.53
C ILE A 77 4.96 1.35 -3.29
N GLU A 78 4.94 0.14 -2.73
CA GLU A 78 6.15 -0.37 -2.11
C GLU A 78 6.92 -0.92 -3.31
N VAL A 79 8.13 -0.40 -3.62
CA VAL A 79 9.05 -1.25 -4.38
C VAL A 79 9.29 -2.39 -3.41
N PRO A 80 8.74 -3.60 -3.65
CA PRO A 80 8.69 -4.63 -2.61
C PRO A 80 10.10 -5.05 -2.20
N TRP A 81 11.08 -4.66 -3.02
CA TRP A 81 12.47 -4.91 -2.87
C TRP A 81 13.33 -3.88 -3.62
N TYR A 82 14.59 -3.73 -3.24
CA TYR A 82 15.56 -2.88 -3.93
C TYR A 82 16.97 -3.48 -3.84
N ILE A 83 17.81 -3.11 -4.81
CA ILE A 83 19.23 -3.49 -4.83
C ILE A 83 20.16 -2.31 -4.58
N PHE A 84 21.18 -2.50 -3.74
CA PHE A 84 22.19 -1.47 -3.43
C PHE A 84 23.52 -2.08 -2.95
N PRO A 85 24.67 -1.44 -3.23
CA PRO A 85 24.86 -0.34 -4.17
C PRO A 85 24.68 -0.79 -5.62
N ASN A 86 24.35 0.17 -6.50
CA ASN A 86 24.30 -0.03 -7.95
C ASN A 86 24.72 1.30 -8.63
N PRO A 87 25.87 1.37 -9.35
CA PRO A 87 26.72 0.25 -9.77
C PRO A 87 27.43 -0.50 -8.63
N THR A 88 27.93 -1.71 -8.90
CA THR A 88 28.67 -2.56 -7.94
C THR A 88 29.81 -3.34 -8.61
N THR A 89 30.79 -3.80 -7.83
CA THR A 89 31.83 -4.75 -8.25
C THR A 89 31.39 -6.22 -8.06
N GLY A 90 30.11 -6.50 -8.28
CA GLY A 90 29.50 -7.83 -8.07
C GLY A 90 29.01 -8.12 -6.65
N ILE A 91 29.01 -7.14 -5.73
CA ILE A 91 28.47 -7.31 -4.36
C ILE A 91 27.33 -6.32 -4.13
N PHE A 92 26.12 -6.80 -3.90
CA PHE A 92 24.96 -5.95 -3.63
C PHE A 92 24.03 -6.61 -2.61
N ILE A 93 23.24 -5.80 -1.94
CA ILE A 93 22.18 -6.22 -1.04
C ILE A 93 20.88 -6.24 -1.83
N LEU A 94 20.15 -7.35 -1.74
CA LEU A 94 18.77 -7.45 -2.18
C LEU A 94 17.88 -7.39 -0.94
N GLN A 95 17.21 -6.27 -0.73
CA GLN A 95 16.30 -6.06 0.39
C GLN A 95 14.87 -6.35 -0.05
N SER A 96 14.08 -7.11 0.70
CA SER A 96 12.66 -7.41 0.45
C SER A 96 11.88 -7.53 1.76
N GLU A 97 10.80 -6.76 1.92
CA GLU A 97 9.99 -6.77 3.16
C GLU A 97 9.10 -8.01 3.30
N LYS A 98 8.80 -8.68 2.19
CA LYS A 98 7.93 -9.87 2.14
C LYS A 98 8.70 -11.16 1.87
N GLY A 99 9.99 -11.06 1.59
CA GLY A 99 10.77 -12.14 0.98
C GLY A 99 10.27 -12.47 -0.43
N GLY A 100 10.99 -13.32 -1.14
CA GLY A 100 10.59 -13.71 -2.49
C GLY A 100 11.67 -14.46 -3.24
N VAL A 101 11.27 -14.97 -4.41
CA VAL A 101 12.19 -15.64 -5.34
C VAL A 101 12.56 -14.66 -6.44
N PHE A 102 13.86 -14.40 -6.56
CA PHE A 102 14.47 -13.43 -7.47
C PHE A 102 15.36 -14.10 -8.49
N GLU A 103 15.38 -13.61 -9.71
CA GLU A 103 16.20 -14.10 -10.80
C GLU A 103 17.16 -13.02 -11.26
N LEU A 104 18.45 -13.35 -11.36
CA LEU A 104 19.44 -12.55 -12.05
C LEU A 104 19.48 -12.95 -13.52
N ILE A 105 19.35 -11.96 -14.39
CA ILE A 105 19.11 -12.13 -15.83
C ILE A 105 20.13 -11.27 -16.60
N ASP A 106 20.70 -11.81 -17.66
CA ASP A 106 21.55 -11.04 -18.59
C ASP A 106 20.73 -10.19 -19.58
N ILE A 107 21.40 -9.39 -20.40
CA ILE A 107 20.77 -8.55 -21.44
C ILE A 107 20.03 -9.34 -22.53
N SER A 108 20.30 -10.63 -22.69
CA SER A 108 19.61 -11.50 -23.65
C SER A 108 18.30 -12.06 -23.08
N GLY A 109 18.05 -11.86 -21.78
CA GLY A 109 16.90 -12.39 -21.08
C GLY A 109 17.13 -13.78 -20.47
N LYS A 110 18.37 -14.29 -20.51
CA LYS A 110 18.71 -15.59 -19.91
C LYS A 110 18.86 -15.45 -18.40
N VAL A 111 18.20 -16.33 -17.65
CA VAL A 111 18.38 -16.47 -16.20
C VAL A 111 19.76 -17.07 -15.91
N ILE A 112 20.58 -16.32 -15.19
CA ILE A 112 21.91 -16.73 -14.71
C ILE A 112 21.78 -17.48 -13.39
N GLN A 113 21.04 -16.90 -12.44
CA GLN A 113 20.91 -17.45 -11.09
C GLN A 113 19.56 -17.07 -10.46
N THR A 114 19.11 -17.89 -9.51
CA THR A 114 17.90 -17.65 -8.71
C THR A 114 18.25 -17.56 -7.24
N TYR A 115 17.66 -16.60 -6.52
CA TYR A 115 17.84 -16.36 -5.10
C TYR A 115 16.49 -16.45 -4.37
N ASN A 116 16.48 -17.06 -3.19
CA ASN A 116 15.29 -17.14 -2.35
C ASN A 116 15.47 -16.25 -1.12
N VAL A 117 15.27 -14.96 -1.31
CA VAL A 117 15.55 -13.94 -0.30
C VAL A 117 14.48 -13.96 0.78
N GLN A 118 14.91 -14.06 2.04
CA GLN A 118 14.05 -13.95 3.21
C GLN A 118 14.00 -12.50 3.72
N ASN A 119 12.96 -12.17 4.49
CA ASN A 119 12.83 -10.85 5.13
C ASN A 119 13.94 -10.65 6.19
N PRO A 120 14.64 -9.49 6.26
CA PRO A 120 14.44 -8.26 5.46
C PRO A 120 15.40 -8.06 4.28
N ALA A 121 16.59 -8.67 4.27
CA ALA A 121 17.56 -8.46 3.20
C ALA A 121 18.64 -9.55 3.17
N GLU A 122 19.25 -9.75 2.01
CA GLU A 122 20.35 -10.69 1.82
C GLU A 122 21.48 -10.05 0.99
N GLN A 123 22.72 -10.21 1.42
CA GLN A 123 23.89 -9.78 0.64
C GLN A 123 24.24 -10.86 -0.38
N ILE A 124 24.32 -10.46 -1.64
CA ILE A 124 24.60 -11.31 -2.79
C ILE A 124 25.96 -10.92 -3.36
N GLN A 125 26.80 -11.91 -3.58
CA GLN A 125 28.05 -11.77 -4.31
C GLN A 125 27.98 -12.62 -5.59
N VAL A 126 28.31 -11.99 -6.71
CA VAL A 126 28.35 -12.62 -8.03
C VAL A 126 29.71 -12.38 -8.67
N ASP A 127 30.21 -13.41 -9.34
CA ASP A 127 31.44 -13.35 -10.14
C ASP A 127 31.05 -13.29 -11.61
N LEU A 128 30.75 -12.09 -12.10
CA LEU A 128 30.27 -11.85 -13.46
C LEU A 128 31.08 -10.72 -14.12
N PRO A 129 31.25 -10.77 -15.45
CA PRO A 129 31.88 -9.67 -16.18
C PRO A 129 31.12 -8.34 -15.99
N CYS A 130 31.85 -7.23 -16.09
CA CYS A 130 31.26 -5.91 -16.11
C CYS A 130 30.22 -5.78 -17.24
N GLY A 131 29.10 -5.14 -16.94
CA GLY A 131 27.97 -5.09 -17.84
C GLY A 131 26.64 -4.75 -17.15
N VAL A 132 25.58 -4.77 -17.95
CA VAL A 132 24.21 -4.55 -17.48
C VAL A 132 23.52 -5.89 -17.27
N TYR A 133 22.87 -6.03 -16.12
CA TYR A 133 22.06 -7.18 -15.75
C TYR A 133 20.71 -6.70 -15.20
N PHE A 134 19.81 -7.63 -14.95
CA PHE A 134 18.51 -7.37 -14.38
C PHE A 134 18.23 -8.33 -13.24
N ILE A 135 17.72 -7.83 -12.12
CA ILE A 135 17.09 -8.65 -11.09
C ILE A 135 15.59 -8.62 -11.33
N ARG A 136 14.92 -9.76 -11.34
CA ARG A 136 13.46 -9.88 -11.50
C ARG A 136 12.85 -10.66 -10.36
N GLU A 137 11.77 -10.16 -9.78
CA GLU A 137 10.96 -10.94 -8.83
C GLU A 137 9.99 -11.84 -9.60
N THR A 138 10.04 -13.14 -9.35
CA THR A 138 9.25 -14.15 -10.09
C THR A 138 7.74 -13.98 -9.93
N LYS A 139 7.28 -13.57 -8.74
CA LYS A 139 5.85 -13.46 -8.42
C LYS A 139 5.19 -12.25 -9.04
N SER A 140 5.85 -11.10 -8.97
CA SER A 140 5.29 -9.82 -9.44
C SER A 140 5.72 -9.47 -10.86
N GLY A 141 6.82 -10.05 -11.35
CA GLY A 141 7.45 -9.67 -12.61
C GLY A 141 8.22 -8.34 -12.55
N TYR A 142 8.22 -7.64 -11.40
CA TYR A 142 9.00 -6.42 -11.24
C TYR A 142 10.47 -6.70 -11.52
N THR A 143 11.12 -5.78 -12.23
CA THR A 143 12.50 -5.94 -12.68
C THR A 143 13.27 -4.66 -12.39
N GLN A 144 14.50 -4.79 -11.88
CA GLN A 144 15.40 -3.68 -11.60
C GLN A 144 16.73 -3.89 -12.34
N LYS A 145 17.25 -2.83 -12.97
CA LYS A 145 18.54 -2.83 -13.65
C LYS A 145 19.66 -2.87 -12.61
N LEU A 146 20.63 -3.75 -12.79
CA LEU A 146 21.89 -3.84 -12.05
C LEU A 146 23.05 -3.56 -13.02
N VAL A 147 24.00 -2.73 -12.61
CA VAL A 147 25.23 -2.43 -13.36
C VAL A 147 26.40 -2.97 -12.57
N ILE A 148 27.20 -3.81 -13.22
CA ILE A 148 28.48 -4.30 -12.69
C ILE A 148 29.60 -3.54 -13.39
N GLU A 149 30.49 -2.90 -12.62
CA GLU A 149 31.64 -2.12 -13.10
C GLU A 149 32.97 -2.73 -12.69
#